data_AF-A0A1F3C3B1-F1
#
_entry.id   AF-A0A1F3C3B1-F1
#
_cell.length_a   1.000
_cell.length_b   1.000
_cell.length_c   1.000
_cell.angle_alpha   90.00
_cell.angle_beta   90.00
_cell.angle_gamma   90.00
#
_symmetry.space_group_name_H-M   'P 1'
#
loop_
_entity.id
_entity.type
_entity.pdbx_description
1 polymer ?
#
loop_
_entity_poly.entity_id
_entity_poly.type
_entity_poly.pdbx_seq_one_letter_code
_entity_poly.pdbx_strand_id
1 'polypeptide(L)'
;MVVGGGIIGSEMAASLSANGAAVTMLFPEEEICARAFPPDLARLITEYCRDKGVTIWSREKLAQLTPRADGVALRTLGGQATVADLVVAGIGIAPSAELAQMAGLDVGDGIQVDAGLRTSDPAIWAAGDVASFVSPALEKRVRVEHEDDALTMGRLAGRAMAGDAATYHHLPFFYSDLFDLGYEAVGELDARHEVACDWRQPFREGIVFLLARGRVRGVLLWNVWGRSRLRGRSSGTSGLPRAEARSPCPTSPKRRRPPDSGPPVSCSTAQRPTRYDHRIRWLGNSLGPSSRGSTAILRAMADLNRPCFACRIVAGELRPAGGIIWRGDGLTVHGLADPCPIPGWLVLTSDRHARALYDLEPGELTAVGPVAARVMRAQRAALGAQHVYAFSICDELLHFHLHLVPRFADTPQRLRARGCFDARPEDALPAWRIVGAAEAVRRAMGSS
;
A
#
# COMPACT_ATOMS: atom_id res chain seq x y z
N MET A 1 -16.15 -5.15 -16.68
CA MET A 1 -15.98 -6.60 -16.46
C MET A 1 -14.60 -6.87 -15.90
N VAL A 2 -14.50 -7.69 -14.87
CA VAL A 2 -13.22 -8.22 -14.37
C VAL A 2 -13.18 -9.72 -14.63
N VAL A 3 -12.12 -10.20 -15.28
CA VAL A 3 -11.91 -11.62 -15.60
C VAL A 3 -10.81 -12.14 -14.68
N GLY A 4 -11.17 -13.11 -13.83
CA GLY A 4 -10.27 -13.70 -12.84
C GLY A 4 -10.79 -13.58 -11.40
N GLY A 5 -10.77 -14.70 -10.68
CA GLY A 5 -11.25 -14.82 -9.31
C GLY A 5 -10.13 -14.92 -8.28
N GLY A 6 -8.88 -14.63 -8.67
CA GLY A 6 -7.75 -14.56 -7.74
C GLY A 6 -7.69 -13.24 -6.98
N ILE A 7 -6.62 -13.07 -6.21
CA ILE A 7 -6.34 -11.87 -5.39
C ILE A 7 -6.50 -10.60 -6.22
N ILE A 8 -5.68 -10.41 -7.27
CA ILE A 8 -5.69 -9.20 -8.10
C ILE A 8 -7.06 -8.96 -8.75
N GLY A 9 -7.71 -10.01 -9.26
CA GLY A 9 -9.05 -9.91 -9.82
C GLY A 9 -10.06 -9.39 -8.80
N SER A 10 -10.01 -9.89 -7.56
CA SER A 10 -10.89 -9.45 -6.48
C SER A 10 -10.59 -8.03 -6.00
N GLU A 11 -9.32 -7.61 -5.91
CA GLU A 11 -8.93 -6.24 -5.56
C GLU A 11 -9.37 -5.23 -6.62
N MET A 12 -9.20 -5.58 -7.90
CA MET A 12 -9.68 -4.75 -9.01
C MET A 12 -11.20 -4.60 -8.97
N ALA A 13 -11.92 -5.70 -8.71
CA ALA A 13 -13.37 -5.66 -8.58
C ALA A 13 -13.82 -4.80 -7.39
N ALA A 14 -13.15 -4.92 -6.25
CA ALA A 14 -13.43 -4.13 -5.07
C ALA A 14 -13.17 -2.64 -5.30
N SER A 15 -12.01 -2.31 -5.88
CA SER A 15 -11.61 -0.94 -6.19
C SER A 15 -12.56 -0.27 -7.18
N LEU A 16 -12.91 -0.96 -8.26
CA LEU A 16 -13.85 -0.45 -9.26
C LEU A 16 -15.26 -0.26 -8.66
N SER A 17 -15.75 -1.23 -7.89
CA SER A 17 -17.07 -1.15 -7.25
C SER A 17 -17.13 0.00 -6.23
N ALA A 18 -16.10 0.16 -5.40
CA ALA A 18 -16.00 1.26 -4.43
C ALA A 18 -16.00 2.65 -5.08
N ASN A 19 -15.60 2.74 -6.35
CA ASN A 19 -15.63 3.97 -7.15
C ASN A 19 -16.92 4.13 -7.98
N GLY A 20 -17.94 3.31 -7.72
CA GLY A 20 -19.27 3.44 -8.33
C GLY A 20 -19.42 2.79 -9.72
N ALA A 21 -18.42 2.02 -10.18
CA ALA A 21 -18.56 1.26 -11.42
C ALA A 21 -19.51 0.07 -11.22
N ALA A 22 -20.30 -0.25 -12.25
CA ALA A 22 -21.04 -1.51 -12.30
C ALA A 22 -20.06 -2.66 -12.60
N VAL A 23 -19.74 -3.47 -11.59
CA VAL A 23 -18.75 -4.53 -11.71
C VAL A 23 -19.40 -5.90 -11.80
N THR A 24 -19.05 -6.63 -12.85
CA THR A 24 -19.21 -8.08 -12.93
C THR A 24 -17.85 -8.74 -12.90
N MET A 25 -17.66 -9.73 -12.03
CA MET A 25 -16.52 -10.65 -12.04
C MET A 25 -16.89 -11.95 -12.71
N LEU A 26 -16.00 -12.46 -13.56
CA LEU A 26 -16.13 -13.76 -14.21
C LEU A 26 -14.89 -14.61 -13.93
N PHE A 27 -15.09 -15.85 -13.49
CA PHE A 27 -13.99 -16.79 -13.22
C PHE A 27 -14.44 -18.26 -13.20
N PRO A 28 -13.53 -19.21 -13.49
CA PRO A 28 -13.88 -20.63 -13.63
C PRO A 28 -14.09 -21.36 -12.30
N GLU A 29 -13.55 -20.84 -11.20
CA GLU A 29 -13.72 -21.42 -9.87
C GLU A 29 -15.14 -21.22 -9.32
N GLU A 30 -15.49 -21.98 -8.28
CA GLU A 30 -16.78 -21.82 -7.59
C GLU A 30 -16.85 -20.53 -6.77
N GLU A 31 -15.73 -20.19 -6.11
CA GLU A 31 -15.61 -19.05 -5.20
C GLU A 31 -14.35 -18.23 -5.50
N ILE A 32 -14.35 -16.97 -5.06
CA ILE A 32 -13.18 -16.09 -5.14
C ILE A 32 -12.06 -16.69 -4.27
N CYS A 33 -10.83 -16.67 -4.80
CA CYS A 33 -9.62 -17.20 -4.17
C CYS A 33 -9.72 -18.68 -3.76
N ALA A 34 -10.59 -19.48 -4.41
CA ALA A 34 -10.82 -20.89 -4.08
C ALA A 34 -9.59 -21.80 -4.15
N ARG A 35 -8.51 -21.38 -4.82
CA ARG A 35 -7.23 -22.11 -4.86
C ARG A 35 -6.34 -21.81 -3.66
N ALA A 36 -6.45 -20.61 -3.09
CA ALA A 36 -5.57 -20.11 -2.04
C ALA A 36 -6.18 -20.28 -0.64
N PHE A 37 -7.50 -20.14 -0.52
CA PHE A 37 -8.19 -20.11 0.77
C PHE A 37 -9.06 -21.33 1.03
N PRO A 38 -9.23 -21.71 2.31
CA PRO A 38 -10.20 -22.73 2.69
C PRO A 38 -11.61 -22.43 2.13
N PRO A 39 -12.40 -23.46 1.77
CA PRO A 39 -13.69 -23.27 1.11
C PRO A 39 -14.65 -22.30 1.83
N ASP A 40 -14.72 -22.38 3.16
CA ASP A 40 -15.60 -21.51 3.93
C ASP A 40 -15.17 -20.04 3.92
N LEU A 41 -13.87 -19.78 3.83
CA LEU A 41 -13.33 -18.43 3.74
C LEU A 41 -13.49 -17.87 2.33
N ALA A 42 -13.24 -18.70 1.30
CA ALA A 42 -13.49 -18.35 -0.10
C ALA A 42 -14.97 -17.98 -0.32
N ARG A 43 -15.89 -18.79 0.20
CA ARG A 43 -17.34 -18.50 0.16
C ARG A 43 -17.69 -17.18 0.86
N LEU A 44 -17.11 -16.92 2.03
CA LEU A 44 -17.32 -15.64 2.71
C LEU A 44 -16.88 -14.46 1.84
N ILE A 45 -15.72 -14.56 1.21
CA ILE A 45 -15.21 -13.49 0.34
C ILE A 45 -16.15 -13.25 -0.83
N THR A 46 -16.61 -14.32 -1.49
CA THR A 46 -17.57 -14.19 -2.58
C THR A 46 -18.88 -13.55 -2.14
N GLU A 47 -19.45 -13.99 -1.01
CA GLU A 47 -20.67 -13.41 -0.45
C GLU A 47 -20.46 -11.94 -0.09
N TYR A 48 -19.31 -11.60 0.50
CA TYR A 48 -18.98 -10.23 0.85
C TYR A 48 -18.82 -9.33 -0.38
N CYS A 49 -18.22 -9.80 -1.46
CA CYS A 49 -18.18 -9.07 -2.74
C CYS A 49 -19.58 -8.84 -3.31
N ARG A 50 -20.47 -9.85 -3.23
CA ARG A 50 -21.88 -9.70 -3.64
C ARG A 50 -22.60 -8.63 -2.81
N ASP A 51 -22.40 -8.64 -1.48
CA ASP A 51 -22.97 -7.64 -0.57
C ASP A 51 -22.46 -6.21 -0.87
N LYS A 52 -21.26 -6.11 -1.46
CA LYS A 52 -20.67 -4.84 -1.94
C LYS A 52 -21.09 -4.47 -3.36
N GLY A 53 -22.09 -5.15 -3.92
CA GLY A 53 -22.68 -4.83 -5.23
C GLY A 53 -21.94 -5.42 -6.44
N VAL A 54 -20.97 -6.30 -6.22
CA VAL A 54 -20.27 -6.98 -7.31
C VAL A 54 -21.13 -8.14 -7.83
N THR A 55 -21.43 -8.15 -9.12
CA THR A 55 -22.09 -9.30 -9.76
C THR A 55 -21.05 -10.41 -9.98
N ILE A 56 -21.34 -11.62 -9.52
CA ILE A 56 -20.41 -12.76 -9.62
C ILE A 56 -20.93 -13.79 -10.60
N TRP A 57 -20.16 -14.02 -11.68
CA TRP A 57 -20.32 -15.09 -12.65
C TRP A 57 -19.23 -16.14 -12.38
N SER A 58 -19.46 -16.96 -11.35
CA SER A 58 -18.56 -18.08 -11.01
C SER A 58 -18.87 -19.31 -11.87
N ARG A 59 -17.91 -20.26 -11.94
CA ARG A 59 -17.96 -21.42 -12.84
C ARG A 59 -18.09 -21.06 -14.32
N GLU A 60 -17.65 -19.87 -14.70
CA GLU A 60 -17.75 -19.36 -16.06
C GLU A 60 -16.36 -19.13 -16.66
N LYS A 61 -16.23 -19.42 -17.94
CA LYS A 61 -15.00 -19.22 -18.70
C LYS A 61 -15.27 -18.29 -19.86
N LEU A 62 -14.41 -17.28 -20.01
CA LEU A 62 -14.47 -16.37 -21.14
C LEU A 62 -14.18 -17.16 -22.43
N ALA A 63 -15.09 -17.09 -23.39
CA ALA A 63 -14.95 -17.74 -24.69
C ALA A 63 -14.46 -16.76 -25.75
N GLN A 64 -15.01 -15.54 -25.74
CA GLN A 64 -14.74 -14.56 -26.79
C GLN A 64 -14.88 -13.13 -26.27
N LEU A 65 -14.00 -12.26 -26.77
CA LEU A 65 -14.09 -10.80 -26.69
C LEU A 65 -14.17 -10.24 -28.10
N THR A 66 -15.14 -9.36 -28.33
CA THR A 66 -15.32 -8.68 -29.63
C THR A 66 -15.43 -7.18 -29.39
N PRO A 67 -14.49 -6.36 -29.91
CA PRO A 67 -14.61 -4.90 -29.86
C PRO A 67 -15.87 -4.42 -30.56
N ARG A 68 -16.52 -3.39 -29.98
CA ARG A 68 -17.70 -2.72 -30.53
C ARG A 68 -17.55 -1.22 -30.39
N ALA A 69 -18.42 -0.46 -31.06
CA ALA A 69 -18.45 0.99 -30.92
C ALA A 69 -18.82 1.46 -29.50
N ASP A 70 -19.60 0.64 -28.77
CA ASP A 70 -20.14 0.90 -27.44
C ASP A 70 -19.41 0.11 -26.33
N GLY A 71 -18.20 -0.39 -26.59
CA GLY A 71 -17.39 -1.14 -25.61
C GLY A 71 -16.92 -2.48 -26.15
N VAL A 72 -16.93 -3.51 -25.30
CA VAL A 72 -16.48 -4.86 -25.64
C VAL A 72 -17.61 -5.84 -25.36
N ALA A 73 -18.04 -6.58 -26.38
CA ALA A 73 -18.95 -7.71 -26.19
C ALA A 73 -18.18 -8.93 -25.69
N LEU A 74 -18.74 -9.59 -24.68
CA LEU A 74 -18.21 -10.78 -24.07
C LEU A 74 -19.20 -11.94 -24.25
N ARG A 75 -18.66 -13.13 -24.51
CA ARG A 75 -19.41 -14.40 -24.41
C ARG A 75 -18.63 -15.39 -23.56
N THR A 76 -19.35 -16.13 -22.74
CA THR A 76 -18.80 -17.21 -21.92
C THR A 76 -19.07 -18.56 -22.57
N LEU A 77 -18.31 -19.58 -22.18
CA LEU A 77 -18.55 -20.97 -22.60
C LEU A 77 -19.87 -21.51 -22.04
N GLY A 78 -20.36 -20.97 -20.92
CA GLY A 78 -21.68 -21.28 -20.35
C GLY A 78 -22.84 -20.61 -21.08
N GLY A 79 -22.56 -19.80 -22.12
CA GLY A 79 -23.57 -19.13 -22.93
C GLY A 79 -24.02 -17.76 -22.40
N GLN A 80 -23.47 -17.28 -21.29
CA GLN A 80 -23.72 -15.92 -20.84
C GLN A 80 -23.08 -14.92 -21.81
N ALA A 81 -23.74 -13.77 -21.98
CA ALA A 81 -23.25 -12.70 -22.83
C ALA A 81 -23.58 -11.34 -22.22
N THR A 82 -22.66 -10.38 -22.37
CA THR A 82 -22.88 -8.99 -21.98
C THR A 82 -21.98 -8.06 -22.79
N VAL A 83 -22.24 -6.76 -22.71
CA VAL A 83 -21.35 -5.72 -23.19
C VAL A 83 -20.80 -4.97 -21.98
N ALA A 84 -19.50 -4.70 -21.97
CA ALA A 84 -18.87 -3.90 -20.93
C ALA A 84 -18.02 -2.80 -21.57
N ASP A 85 -18.03 -1.61 -20.96
CA ASP A 85 -17.20 -0.49 -21.41
C ASP A 85 -15.71 -0.77 -21.25
N LEU A 86 -15.35 -1.58 -20.24
CA LEU A 86 -13.99 -1.97 -19.91
C LEU A 86 -13.92 -3.45 -19.51
N VAL A 87 -12.86 -4.12 -19.94
CA VAL A 87 -12.49 -5.48 -19.50
C VAL A 87 -11.12 -5.42 -18.84
N VAL A 88 -11.04 -5.88 -17.59
CA VAL A 88 -9.79 -6.03 -16.83
C VAL A 88 -9.50 -7.51 -16.68
N ALA A 89 -8.29 -7.96 -17.01
CA ALA A 89 -7.86 -9.34 -16.87
C ALA A 89 -6.88 -9.48 -15.70
N GLY A 90 -7.28 -10.21 -14.66
CA GLY A 90 -6.46 -10.59 -13.50
C GLY A 90 -6.36 -12.11 -13.40
N ILE A 91 -5.70 -12.73 -14.38
CA ILE A 91 -5.72 -14.19 -14.62
C ILE A 91 -4.39 -14.89 -14.26
N GLY A 92 -3.55 -14.23 -13.45
CA GLY A 92 -2.21 -14.69 -13.10
C GLY A 92 -1.12 -14.09 -13.98
N ILE A 93 0.13 -14.41 -13.66
CA ILE A 93 1.32 -13.94 -14.38
C ILE A 93 2.17 -15.13 -14.85
N ALA A 94 3.03 -14.87 -15.82
CA ALA A 94 4.10 -15.76 -16.22
C ALA A 94 5.44 -15.05 -16.02
N PRO A 95 6.49 -15.72 -15.49
CA PRO A 95 7.79 -15.09 -15.32
C PRO A 95 8.42 -14.79 -16.69
N SER A 96 8.90 -13.57 -16.87
CA SER A 96 9.66 -13.16 -18.06
C SER A 96 11.08 -13.74 -18.04
N ALA A 97 11.20 -15.02 -18.41
CA ALA A 97 12.44 -15.79 -18.34
C ALA A 97 13.09 -16.04 -19.71
N GLU A 98 12.58 -15.43 -20.78
CA GLU A 98 13.01 -15.65 -22.16
C GLU A 98 14.50 -15.31 -22.35
N LEU A 99 14.96 -14.21 -21.77
CA LEU A 99 16.37 -13.80 -21.84
C LEU A 99 17.29 -14.85 -21.19
N ALA A 100 16.88 -15.40 -20.05
CA ALA A 100 17.64 -16.42 -19.33
C ALA A 100 17.68 -17.73 -20.13
N GLN A 101 16.57 -18.13 -20.74
CA GLN A 101 16.51 -19.29 -21.63
C GLN A 101 17.44 -19.12 -22.84
N MET A 102 17.42 -17.95 -23.49
CA MET A 102 18.31 -17.65 -24.62
C MET A 102 19.79 -17.64 -24.22
N ALA A 103 20.09 -17.26 -22.97
CA ALA A 103 21.43 -17.30 -22.40
C ALA A 103 21.87 -18.72 -21.96
N GLY A 104 21.01 -19.74 -22.11
CA GLY A 104 21.32 -21.12 -21.73
C GLY A 104 21.27 -21.37 -20.21
N LEU A 105 20.59 -20.50 -19.45
CA LEU A 105 20.42 -20.67 -18.01
C LEU A 105 19.35 -21.71 -17.68
N ASP A 106 19.45 -22.30 -16.49
CA ASP A 106 18.44 -23.23 -15.99
C ASP A 106 17.12 -22.49 -15.70
N VAL A 107 16.07 -22.82 -16.44
CA VAL A 107 14.74 -22.21 -16.29
C VAL A 107 13.69 -23.30 -16.12
N GLY A 108 12.79 -23.09 -15.15
CA GLY A 108 11.60 -23.91 -14.91
C GLY A 108 10.37 -23.01 -14.75
N ASP A 109 9.68 -23.12 -13.60
CA ASP A 109 8.75 -22.08 -13.16
C ASP A 109 9.55 -20.88 -12.60
N GLY A 110 10.19 -20.13 -13.50
CA GLY A 110 11.16 -19.06 -13.23
C GLY A 110 12.63 -19.45 -13.47
N ILE A 111 13.52 -18.46 -13.41
CA ILE A 111 14.98 -18.63 -13.49
C ILE A 111 15.44 -19.33 -12.22
N GLN A 112 16.06 -20.51 -12.35
CA GLN A 112 16.50 -21.27 -11.20
C GLN A 112 17.73 -20.63 -10.56
N VAL A 113 17.63 -20.37 -9.26
CA VAL A 113 18.74 -19.86 -8.47
C VAL A 113 19.07 -20.76 -7.28
N ASP A 114 20.30 -20.65 -6.82
CA ASP A 114 20.79 -21.23 -5.57
C ASP A 114 20.44 -20.38 -4.34
N ALA A 115 20.94 -20.78 -3.16
CA ALA A 115 20.69 -20.03 -1.93
C ALA A 115 21.34 -18.64 -1.90
N GLY A 116 22.33 -18.35 -2.75
CA GLY A 116 22.95 -17.04 -2.92
C GLY A 116 22.33 -16.22 -4.05
N LEU A 117 21.18 -16.67 -4.59
CA LEU A 117 20.48 -16.10 -5.74
C LEU A 117 21.27 -16.13 -7.06
N ARG A 118 22.29 -16.99 -7.15
CA ARG A 118 23.07 -17.20 -8.38
C ARG A 118 22.36 -18.18 -9.29
N THR A 119 22.42 -17.92 -10.58
CA THR A 119 21.89 -18.81 -11.62
C THR A 119 22.88 -19.95 -11.90
N SER A 120 22.62 -20.76 -12.94
CA SER A 120 23.58 -21.78 -13.40
C SER A 120 24.88 -21.19 -13.96
N ASP A 121 24.88 -19.91 -14.36
CA ASP A 121 26.10 -19.14 -14.62
C ASP A 121 26.52 -18.39 -13.34
N PRO A 122 27.75 -18.62 -12.82
CA PRO A 122 28.23 -18.01 -11.58
C PRO A 122 28.41 -16.49 -11.65
N ALA A 123 28.40 -15.88 -12.84
CA ALA A 123 28.46 -14.45 -13.06
C ALA A 123 27.07 -13.79 -13.18
N ILE A 124 25.98 -14.57 -13.09
CA ILE A 124 24.61 -14.08 -13.29
C ILE A 124 23.74 -14.44 -12.07
N TRP A 125 22.93 -13.46 -11.63
CA TRP A 125 21.97 -13.60 -10.54
C TRP A 125 20.56 -13.26 -11.03
N ALA A 126 19.55 -13.80 -10.36
CA ALA A 126 18.15 -13.42 -10.55
C ALA A 126 17.46 -13.17 -9.21
N ALA A 127 16.52 -12.22 -9.19
CA ALA A 127 15.80 -11.79 -7.99
C ALA A 127 14.37 -11.34 -8.32
N GLY A 128 13.46 -11.42 -7.35
CA GLY A 128 12.05 -11.06 -7.50
C GLY A 128 11.23 -12.12 -8.22
N ASP A 129 10.10 -11.71 -8.82
CA ASP A 129 9.08 -12.61 -9.38
C ASP A 129 9.60 -13.62 -10.41
N VAL A 130 10.72 -13.32 -11.08
CA VAL A 130 11.35 -14.21 -12.06
C VAL A 130 12.21 -15.29 -11.43
N ALA A 131 12.59 -15.16 -10.15
CA ALA A 131 13.51 -16.07 -9.48
C ALA A 131 12.76 -17.26 -8.86
N SER A 132 13.22 -18.46 -9.21
CA SER A 132 12.75 -19.72 -8.66
C SER A 132 13.84 -20.26 -7.73
N PHE A 133 13.56 -20.43 -6.44
CA PHE A 133 14.56 -20.78 -5.41
C PHE A 133 14.10 -21.94 -4.54
N VAL A 134 15.03 -22.66 -3.92
CA VAL A 134 14.68 -23.71 -2.94
C VAL A 134 14.39 -23.06 -1.60
N SER A 135 13.14 -23.14 -1.14
CA SER A 135 12.77 -22.67 0.19
C SER A 135 13.07 -23.75 1.23
N PRO A 136 14.00 -23.53 2.19
CA PRO A 136 14.32 -24.54 3.19
C PRO A 136 13.14 -24.85 4.11
N ALA A 137 12.33 -23.85 4.45
CA ALA A 137 11.17 -24.03 5.31
C ALA A 137 10.05 -24.85 4.64
N LEU A 138 9.96 -24.74 3.31
CA LEU A 138 8.97 -25.47 2.52
C LEU A 138 9.55 -26.76 1.90
N GLU A 139 10.85 -27.02 2.04
CA GLU A 139 11.51 -28.23 1.54
C GLU A 139 11.24 -28.48 0.03
N LYS A 140 11.07 -27.40 -0.76
CA LYS A 140 10.77 -27.46 -2.19
C LYS A 140 11.22 -26.20 -2.94
N ARG A 141 11.36 -26.29 -4.27
CA ARG A 141 11.55 -25.12 -5.13
C ARG A 141 10.23 -24.36 -5.26
N VAL A 142 10.29 -23.05 -5.09
CA VAL A 142 9.15 -22.12 -5.15
C VAL A 142 9.53 -20.87 -5.94
N ARG A 143 8.50 -20.19 -6.43
CA ARG A 143 8.56 -18.84 -6.97
C ARG A 143 7.53 -18.01 -6.23
N VAL A 144 7.88 -16.78 -5.87
CA VAL A 144 7.06 -15.90 -5.03
C VAL A 144 6.83 -14.61 -5.81
N GLU A 145 5.57 -14.18 -5.87
CA GLU A 145 5.10 -13.03 -6.66
C GLU A 145 4.70 -11.91 -5.69
N HIS A 146 5.70 -11.29 -5.04
CA HIS A 146 5.43 -10.31 -3.99
C HIS A 146 6.58 -9.31 -3.79
N GLU A 147 6.20 -8.06 -3.50
CA GLU A 147 7.11 -6.93 -3.30
C GLU A 147 8.15 -7.18 -2.19
N ASP A 148 7.73 -7.70 -1.04
CA ASP A 148 8.63 -8.00 0.08
C ASP A 148 9.72 -9.03 -0.29
N ASP A 149 9.36 -10.04 -1.10
CA ASP A 149 10.29 -11.06 -1.60
C ASP A 149 11.26 -10.44 -2.61
N ALA A 150 10.75 -9.64 -3.56
CA ALA A 150 11.57 -8.92 -4.53
C ALA A 150 12.57 -7.94 -3.89
N LEU A 151 12.13 -7.16 -2.89
CA LEU A 151 13.01 -6.26 -2.14
C LEU A 151 14.09 -7.01 -1.36
N THR A 152 13.72 -8.12 -0.72
CA THR A 152 14.65 -8.92 0.09
C THR A 152 15.66 -9.64 -0.81
N MET A 153 15.21 -10.23 -1.91
CA MET A 153 16.07 -10.85 -2.91
C MET A 153 17.02 -9.84 -3.56
N GLY A 154 16.50 -8.69 -4.00
CA GLY A 154 17.32 -7.66 -4.65
C GLY A 154 18.46 -7.16 -3.77
N ARG A 155 18.19 -6.93 -2.47
CA ARG A 155 19.23 -6.58 -1.48
C ARG A 155 20.27 -7.68 -1.31
N LEU A 156 19.84 -8.95 -1.27
CA LEU A 156 20.76 -10.07 -1.11
C LEU A 156 21.61 -10.29 -2.36
N ALA A 157 21.01 -10.25 -3.55
CA ALA A 157 21.71 -10.37 -4.82
C ALA A 157 22.78 -9.27 -4.97
N GLY A 158 22.45 -8.02 -4.65
CA GLY A 158 23.42 -6.92 -4.67
C GLY A 158 24.60 -7.12 -3.71
N ARG A 159 24.33 -7.62 -2.49
CA ARG A 159 25.40 -8.01 -1.54
C ARG A 159 26.23 -9.18 -2.07
N ALA A 160 25.60 -10.18 -2.66
CA ALA A 160 26.27 -11.34 -3.24
C ALA A 160 27.20 -10.97 -4.39
N MET A 161 26.81 -10.01 -5.23
CA MET A 161 27.66 -9.43 -6.28
C MET A 161 28.84 -8.64 -5.68
N ALA A 162 28.67 -8.04 -4.51
CA ALA A 162 29.73 -7.33 -3.78
C ALA A 162 30.66 -8.25 -2.97
N GLY A 163 30.55 -9.58 -3.10
CA GLY A 163 31.40 -10.57 -2.44
C GLY A 163 30.88 -11.09 -1.10
N ASP A 164 29.65 -10.75 -0.72
CA ASP A 164 29.02 -11.25 0.51
C ASP A 164 28.38 -12.64 0.29
N ALA A 165 28.75 -13.63 1.10
CA ALA A 165 28.24 -15.00 0.96
C ALA A 165 26.90 -15.26 1.67
N ALA A 166 26.04 -14.25 1.80
CA ALA A 166 24.75 -14.36 2.47
C ALA A 166 23.78 -15.30 1.71
N THR A 167 22.98 -16.05 2.47
CA THR A 167 21.99 -17.01 1.96
C THR A 167 20.56 -16.51 2.13
N TYR A 168 19.71 -16.78 1.14
CA TYR A 168 18.31 -16.42 1.12
C TYR A 168 17.47 -17.41 1.94
N HIS A 169 16.89 -16.92 3.03
CA HIS A 169 16.08 -17.70 3.97
C HIS A 169 14.74 -17.03 4.27
N HIS A 170 14.36 -16.03 3.48
CA HIS A 170 13.14 -15.29 3.69
C HIS A 170 11.92 -16.20 3.50
N LEU A 171 10.92 -16.04 4.37
CA LEU A 171 9.67 -16.78 4.24
C LEU A 171 8.72 -15.97 3.38
N PRO A 172 8.05 -16.59 2.38
CA PRO A 172 7.10 -15.88 1.54
C PRO A 172 6.06 -15.18 2.40
N PHE A 173 5.97 -13.87 2.27
CA PHE A 173 4.98 -13.03 2.92
C PHE A 173 4.09 -12.42 1.84
N PHE A 174 2.81 -12.26 2.16
CA PHE A 174 1.81 -11.74 1.26
C PHE A 174 0.81 -10.90 2.04
N TYR A 175 0.27 -9.84 1.47
CA TYR A 175 -0.85 -9.10 2.04
C TYR A 175 -1.81 -8.62 0.95
N SER A 176 -3.07 -8.40 1.34
CA SER A 176 -4.09 -7.86 0.44
C SER A 176 -5.19 -7.17 1.22
N ASP A 177 -5.74 -6.12 0.60
CA ASP A 177 -6.86 -5.35 1.08
C ASP A 177 -8.06 -5.55 0.15
N LEU A 178 -9.16 -6.06 0.70
CA LEU A 178 -10.42 -6.31 -0.01
C LEU A 178 -11.58 -5.60 0.68
N PHE A 179 -11.92 -4.40 0.19
CA PHE A 179 -12.83 -3.47 0.84
C PHE A 179 -12.44 -3.17 2.30
N ASP A 180 -13.23 -3.63 3.28
CA ASP A 180 -12.95 -3.46 4.71
C ASP A 180 -12.25 -4.69 5.31
N LEU A 181 -11.99 -5.73 4.52
CA LEU A 181 -11.23 -6.90 4.92
C LEU A 181 -9.77 -6.70 4.54
N GLY A 182 -8.87 -7.09 5.42
CA GLY A 182 -7.47 -7.23 5.06
C GLY A 182 -6.88 -8.50 5.65
N TYR A 183 -5.95 -9.07 4.92
CA TYR A 183 -5.33 -10.32 5.30
C TYR A 183 -3.86 -10.33 4.94
N GLU A 184 -3.06 -10.89 5.83
CA GLU A 184 -1.64 -11.14 5.65
C GLU A 184 -1.43 -12.66 5.63
N ALA A 185 -0.50 -13.16 4.83
CA ALA A 185 -0.16 -14.58 4.78
C ALA A 185 1.34 -14.79 4.83
N VAL A 186 1.75 -15.90 5.45
CA VAL A 186 3.13 -16.39 5.46
C VAL A 186 3.15 -17.83 4.99
N GLY A 187 4.05 -18.19 4.09
CA GLY A 187 4.22 -19.55 3.58
C GLY A 187 3.26 -19.91 2.45
N GLU A 188 2.80 -21.16 2.42
CA GLU A 188 1.98 -21.69 1.31
C GLU A 188 0.48 -21.52 1.54
N LEU A 189 -0.16 -20.80 0.62
CA LEU A 189 -1.61 -20.75 0.49
C LEU A 189 -2.07 -21.83 -0.50
N ASP A 190 -2.69 -22.89 0.01
CA ASP A 190 -3.28 -23.96 -0.79
C ASP A 190 -4.54 -24.46 -0.11
N ALA A 191 -5.68 -24.32 -0.79
CA ALA A 191 -6.98 -24.73 -0.28
C ALA A 191 -7.11 -26.23 0.00
N ARG A 192 -6.18 -27.05 -0.51
CA ARG A 192 -6.12 -28.51 -0.27
C ARG A 192 -5.48 -28.89 1.06
N HIS A 193 -4.82 -27.94 1.72
CA HIS A 193 -4.23 -28.19 3.03
C HIS A 193 -5.31 -28.40 4.10
N GLU A 194 -4.96 -29.20 5.11
CA GLU A 194 -5.75 -29.30 6.34
C GLU A 194 -5.80 -27.94 7.01
N VAL A 195 -6.91 -27.61 7.67
CA VAL A 195 -7.12 -26.27 8.22
C VAL A 195 -7.36 -26.35 9.72
N ALA A 196 -6.61 -25.58 10.48
CA ALA A 196 -6.89 -25.28 11.88
C ALA A 196 -7.09 -23.78 12.05
N CYS A 197 -7.95 -23.35 12.96
CA CYS A 197 -8.28 -21.93 13.12
C CYS A 197 -8.22 -21.50 14.58
N ASP A 198 -7.60 -20.35 14.82
CA ASP A 198 -7.69 -19.61 16.08
C ASP A 198 -8.47 -18.32 15.82
N TRP A 199 -9.79 -18.42 15.92
CA TRP A 199 -10.69 -17.29 15.71
C TRP A 199 -10.89 -16.49 17.00
N ARG A 200 -10.69 -15.16 16.94
CA ARG A 200 -11.23 -14.24 17.95
C ARG A 200 -12.71 -14.01 17.71
N GLN A 201 -13.05 -13.79 16.44
CA GLN A 201 -14.42 -13.72 15.94
C GLN A 201 -14.46 -14.56 14.67
N PRO A 202 -15.20 -15.69 14.66
CA PRO A 202 -15.25 -16.59 13.51
C PRO A 202 -15.48 -15.83 12.21
N PHE A 203 -14.58 -16.03 11.25
CA PHE A 203 -14.65 -15.44 9.92
C PHE A 203 -14.55 -13.91 9.83
N ARG A 204 -14.32 -13.23 10.97
CA ARG A 204 -14.13 -11.77 11.03
C ARG A 204 -12.74 -11.40 11.48
N GLU A 205 -12.17 -12.11 12.45
CA GLU A 205 -10.88 -11.80 13.03
C GLU A 205 -10.26 -13.06 13.61
N GLY A 206 -9.08 -13.44 13.12
CA GLY A 206 -8.41 -14.65 13.60
C GLY A 206 -7.20 -15.05 12.80
N ILE A 207 -6.68 -16.24 13.10
CA ILE A 207 -5.54 -16.85 12.43
C ILE A 207 -5.99 -18.20 11.87
N VAL A 208 -5.69 -18.45 10.61
CA VAL A 208 -5.97 -19.71 9.92
C VAL A 208 -4.63 -20.36 9.60
N PHE A 209 -4.44 -21.59 10.06
CA PHE A 209 -3.26 -22.40 9.81
C PHE A 209 -3.58 -23.40 8.70
N LEU A 210 -2.72 -23.45 7.69
CA LEU A 210 -2.76 -24.42 6.61
C LEU A 210 -1.69 -25.48 6.88
N LEU A 211 -2.11 -26.73 7.03
CA LEU A 211 -1.27 -27.85 7.41
C LEU A 211 -1.17 -28.88 6.28
N ALA A 212 0.02 -29.45 6.12
CA ALA A 212 0.23 -30.65 5.32
C ALA A 212 0.95 -31.67 6.19
N ARG A 213 0.41 -32.89 6.28
CA ARG A 213 0.99 -33.99 7.07
C ARG A 213 1.27 -33.56 8.53
N GLY A 214 0.34 -32.81 9.12
CA GLY A 214 0.45 -32.30 10.50
C GLY A 214 1.50 -31.22 10.75
N ARG A 215 2.14 -30.65 9.71
CA ARG A 215 3.08 -29.52 9.81
C ARG A 215 2.43 -28.25 9.24
N VAL A 216 2.62 -27.11 9.91
CA VAL A 216 2.20 -25.81 9.39
C VAL A 216 3.01 -25.49 8.13
N ARG A 217 2.30 -25.22 7.03
CA ARG A 217 2.85 -24.85 5.72
C ARG A 217 2.54 -23.40 5.37
N GLY A 218 1.38 -22.92 5.81
CA GLY A 218 0.95 -21.55 5.64
C GLY A 218 0.21 -21.04 6.87
N VAL A 219 0.26 -19.73 7.06
CA VAL A 219 -0.50 -19.01 8.08
C VAL A 219 -1.17 -17.85 7.40
N LEU A 220 -2.48 -17.71 7.58
CA LEU A 220 -3.28 -16.59 7.10
C LEU A 220 -3.81 -15.82 8.32
N LEU A 221 -3.36 -14.58 8.47
CA LEU A 221 -3.81 -13.62 9.45
C LEU A 221 -5.01 -12.87 8.86
N TRP A 222 -6.18 -13.02 9.46
CA TRP A 222 -7.44 -12.48 8.94
C TRP A 222 -7.92 -11.30 9.80
N ASN A 223 -7.85 -10.07 9.27
CA ASN A 223 -8.05 -8.81 9.99
C ASN A 223 -7.20 -8.69 11.27
N VAL A 224 -6.02 -9.32 11.27
CA VAL A 224 -5.07 -9.28 12.36
C VAL A 224 -3.78 -8.68 11.84
N TRP A 225 -3.56 -7.41 12.18
CA TRP A 225 -2.44 -6.62 11.67
C TRP A 225 -1.22 -6.66 12.58
N GLY A 226 -0.02 -6.62 12.00
CA GLY A 226 1.23 -6.39 12.72
C GLY A 226 1.70 -7.54 13.63
N ARG A 227 0.99 -8.69 13.62
CA ARG A 227 1.44 -9.94 14.27
C ARG A 227 2.37 -10.77 13.38
N SER A 228 2.51 -10.42 12.10
CA SER A 228 3.52 -10.95 11.17
C SER A 228 4.97 -10.69 11.61
N ARG A 229 5.19 -9.80 12.59
CA ARG A 229 6.45 -9.73 13.37
C ARG A 229 6.62 -10.91 14.34
N LEU A 230 6.27 -12.12 13.94
CA LEU A 230 6.96 -13.32 14.43
C LEU A 230 8.39 -13.27 13.88
N ARG A 231 9.18 -12.33 14.42
CA ARG A 231 10.62 -12.27 14.22
C ARG A 231 11.18 -13.63 14.58
N GLY A 232 11.81 -14.28 13.61
CA GLY A 232 12.68 -15.41 13.83
C GLY A 232 13.71 -15.06 14.91
N ARG A 233 13.40 -15.41 16.15
CA ARG A 233 14.36 -15.90 17.12
C ARG A 233 14.19 -17.41 17.18
N SER A 234 14.44 -18.08 16.06
CA SER A 234 14.81 -19.49 16.09
C SER A 234 16.33 -19.54 16.12
N SER A 235 16.86 -19.60 17.34
CA SER A 235 18.14 -20.27 17.56
C SER A 235 18.08 -21.65 16.92
N GLY A 236 18.78 -21.85 15.80
CA GLY A 236 19.31 -23.15 15.38
C GLY A 236 18.34 -24.29 15.04
N THR A 237 17.06 -24.06 14.75
CA THR A 237 16.17 -25.13 14.25
C THR A 237 15.36 -24.67 13.04
N SER A 238 15.60 -25.32 11.90
CA SER A 238 14.87 -25.16 10.65
C SER A 238 13.45 -25.72 10.78
N GLY A 239 12.47 -24.85 10.97
CA GLY A 239 11.05 -25.22 10.92
C GLY A 239 10.12 -24.13 11.42
N LEU A 240 8.99 -23.94 10.73
CA LEU A 240 7.83 -23.23 11.29
C LEU A 240 7.42 -23.91 12.61
N PRO A 241 6.98 -23.16 13.63
CA PRO A 241 6.61 -23.74 14.92
C PRO A 241 5.55 -24.85 14.75
N ARG A 242 5.72 -25.95 15.51
CA ARG A 242 4.65 -26.94 15.69
C ARG A 242 3.48 -26.24 16.39
N ALA A 243 2.45 -25.85 15.64
CA ALA A 243 1.20 -25.45 16.25
C ALA A 243 0.50 -26.72 16.77
N GLU A 244 0.31 -26.84 18.08
CA GLU A 244 -0.72 -27.72 18.62
C GLU A 244 -2.06 -27.15 18.13
N ALA A 245 -2.69 -27.85 17.18
CA ALA A 245 -3.95 -27.44 16.59
C ALA A 245 -5.01 -27.25 17.68
N ARG A 246 -5.26 -26.00 18.06
CA ARG A 246 -6.39 -25.66 18.92
C ARG A 246 -7.64 -25.61 18.05
N SER A 247 -8.37 -26.72 18.11
CA SER A 247 -9.73 -26.93 17.60
C SER A 247 -9.90 -26.90 16.07
N PRO A 248 -10.72 -27.81 15.51
CA PRO A 248 -11.12 -27.74 14.10
C PRO A 248 -11.89 -26.44 13.81
N CYS A 249 -11.73 -25.90 12.60
CA CYS A 249 -12.43 -24.67 12.21
C CYS A 249 -13.95 -24.88 12.23
N PRO A 250 -14.72 -23.88 12.71
CA PRO A 250 -16.17 -23.90 12.58
C PRO A 250 -16.56 -23.87 11.10
N THR A 251 -17.64 -24.55 10.73
CA THR A 251 -18.19 -24.47 9.37
C THR A 251 -19.02 -23.21 9.20
N SER A 252 -18.97 -22.58 8.02
CA SER A 252 -19.78 -21.37 7.81
C SER A 252 -21.28 -21.70 7.79
N PRO A 253 -22.15 -20.98 8.55
CA PRO A 253 -23.59 -21.22 8.56
C PRO A 253 -24.18 -20.99 7.16
N LYS A 254 -24.90 -21.98 6.61
CA LYS A 254 -25.70 -21.78 5.40
C LYS A 254 -26.83 -20.78 5.73
N ARG A 255 -26.77 -19.55 5.21
CA ARG A 255 -27.89 -18.59 5.35
C ARG A 255 -29.12 -19.13 4.60
N ARG A 256 -30.24 -19.31 5.30
CA ARG A 256 -31.57 -19.48 4.66
C ARG A 256 -32.00 -18.14 4.08
N ARG A 257 -32.53 -18.14 2.85
CA ARG A 257 -33.19 -16.97 2.23
C ARG A 257 -34.29 -16.44 3.17
N PRO A 258 -34.38 -15.12 3.42
CA PRO A 258 -35.53 -14.58 4.13
C PRO A 258 -36.76 -14.56 3.20
N PRO A 259 -37.98 -14.80 3.73
CA PRO A 259 -39.21 -14.61 2.99
C PRO A 259 -39.57 -13.13 2.84
N ASP A 260 -40.29 -12.80 1.77
CA ASP A 260 -40.63 -11.44 1.33
C ASP A 260 -41.58 -10.67 2.28
N SER A 261 -41.27 -9.38 2.39
CA SER A 261 -42.17 -8.22 2.67
C SER A 261 -42.82 -8.04 4.05
N GLY A 262 -42.52 -6.89 4.67
CA GLY A 262 -43.27 -6.25 5.77
C GLY A 262 -42.65 -4.89 6.14
N PRO A 263 -43.44 -3.83 6.43
CA PRO A 263 -42.95 -2.44 6.53
C PRO A 263 -42.21 -2.16 7.84
N PRO A 264 -41.39 -1.08 7.91
CA PRO A 264 -40.40 -0.93 8.97
C PRO A 264 -41.03 -0.43 10.27
N VAL A 265 -40.73 -1.12 11.37
CA VAL A 265 -40.99 -0.65 12.74
C VAL A 265 -39.76 0.14 13.21
N SER A 266 -39.97 1.39 13.58
CA SER A 266 -38.97 2.24 14.23
C SER A 266 -38.75 1.80 15.68
N CYS A 267 -37.50 1.61 16.10
CA CYS A 267 -37.19 1.57 17.53
C CYS A 267 -35.80 2.14 17.82
N SER A 268 -35.79 2.89 18.92
CA SER A 268 -34.83 3.86 19.41
C SER A 268 -33.70 3.26 20.25
N THR A 269 -32.54 3.91 20.16
CA THR A 269 -31.50 4.09 21.20
C THR A 269 -31.25 2.97 22.22
N ALA A 270 -30.15 2.26 22.01
CA ALA A 270 -29.32 1.67 23.07
C ALA A 270 -27.83 1.95 22.80
N GLN A 271 -27.08 2.26 23.87
CA GLN A 271 -25.75 2.86 23.88
C GLN A 271 -24.64 1.94 23.32
N ARG A 272 -23.69 2.54 22.58
CA ARG A 272 -22.51 1.88 21.98
C ARG A 272 -21.33 1.85 22.96
N PRO A 273 -20.57 0.74 23.06
CA PRO A 273 -19.17 0.79 23.46
C PRO A 273 -18.31 1.34 22.31
N THR A 274 -17.28 2.10 22.67
CA THR A 274 -16.37 2.86 21.81
C THR A 274 -15.69 2.02 20.73
N ARG A 275 -15.89 2.41 19.46
CA ARG A 275 -15.24 1.85 18.26
C ARG A 275 -13.90 2.54 18.00
N TYR A 276 -12.88 1.77 17.68
CA TYR A 276 -11.78 2.23 16.83
C TYR A 276 -12.28 2.26 15.38
N ASP A 277 -12.16 3.42 14.73
CA ASP A 277 -12.68 3.71 13.40
C ASP A 277 -11.58 3.54 12.35
N HIS A 278 -11.55 2.40 11.68
CA HIS A 278 -11.00 2.28 10.34
C HIS A 278 -12.18 2.38 9.37
N ARG A 279 -12.33 3.53 8.71
CA ARG A 279 -13.25 3.72 7.59
C ARG A 279 -12.51 4.36 6.43
N ILE A 280 -12.17 3.51 5.47
CA ILE A 280 -12.10 3.90 4.06
C ILE A 280 -13.55 4.04 3.59
N ARG A 281 -14.00 5.27 3.25
CA ARG A 281 -15.17 5.50 2.40
C ARG A 281 -15.03 6.80 1.59
N TRP A 282 -14.85 6.62 0.29
CA TRP A 282 -15.57 7.35 -0.78
C TRP A 282 -17.01 6.77 -0.82
N LEU A 283 -18.14 7.47 -0.97
CA LEU A 283 -18.55 8.62 -1.79
C LEU A 283 -19.70 9.42 -1.11
N GLY A 284 -19.77 10.72 -1.40
CA GLY A 284 -20.96 11.38 -1.98
C GLY A 284 -22.30 11.40 -1.22
N ASN A 285 -22.57 12.55 -0.60
CA ASN A 285 -23.85 13.28 -0.47
C ASN A 285 -25.13 12.57 0.00
N SER A 286 -25.50 12.86 1.24
CA SER A 286 -26.74 13.60 1.50
C SER A 286 -26.48 14.67 2.58
N LEU A 287 -26.68 15.92 2.18
CA LEU A 287 -26.46 17.14 2.97
C LEU A 287 -27.60 17.35 3.97
N GLY A 288 -27.23 17.64 5.21
CA GLY A 288 -27.93 18.51 6.15
C GLY A 288 -26.85 19.24 6.99
N PRO A 289 -26.93 20.56 7.21
CA PRO A 289 -25.74 21.42 7.26
C PRO A 289 -25.21 21.68 8.68
N SER A 290 -23.90 21.49 8.88
CA SER A 290 -23.01 22.23 9.83
C SER A 290 -21.79 21.34 10.10
N SER A 291 -20.51 21.74 10.08
CA SER A 291 -19.84 23.03 10.01
C SER A 291 -18.37 22.76 9.61
N ARG A 292 -17.77 23.72 8.91
CA ARG A 292 -16.47 23.73 8.21
C ARG A 292 -15.26 23.19 9.02
N GLY A 293 -14.47 22.33 8.36
CA GLY A 293 -13.11 21.95 8.79
C GLY A 293 -12.48 20.85 7.92
N SER A 294 -11.70 21.27 6.92
CA SER A 294 -10.62 20.50 6.25
C SER A 294 -10.94 19.25 5.42
N THR A 295 -11.18 19.42 4.12
CA THR A 295 -11.03 18.38 3.08
C THR A 295 -10.30 18.94 1.87
N ALA A 296 -9.00 18.64 1.75
CA ALA A 296 -8.24 18.88 0.51
C ALA A 296 -7.34 17.70 0.08
N ILE A 297 -7.37 16.55 0.78
CA ILE A 297 -6.37 15.47 0.60
C ILE A 297 -6.91 14.19 -0.09
N LEU A 298 -8.11 14.19 -0.67
CA LEU A 298 -8.60 13.02 -1.43
C LEU A 298 -9.15 13.45 -2.80
N ARG A 299 -8.24 13.64 -3.76
CA ARG A 299 -8.42 13.54 -5.24
C ARG A 299 -7.15 14.10 -5.91
N ALA A 300 -6.16 13.27 -6.15
CA ALA A 300 -4.98 13.67 -6.92
C ALA A 300 -4.53 12.54 -7.85
N MET A 301 -5.39 12.20 -8.82
CA MET A 301 -4.93 11.68 -10.12
C MET A 301 -5.78 12.37 -11.18
N ALA A 302 -5.10 13.04 -12.11
CA ALA A 302 -5.62 13.74 -13.29
C ALA A 302 -6.54 14.96 -13.03
N ASP A 303 -5.94 16.10 -12.71
CA ASP A 303 -6.56 17.37 -13.07
C ASP A 303 -5.47 18.43 -13.32
N LEU A 304 -5.11 18.63 -14.60
CA LEU A 304 -4.23 19.72 -15.05
C LEU A 304 -4.82 21.11 -14.71
N ASN A 305 -6.09 21.17 -14.28
CA ASN A 305 -6.83 22.38 -13.95
C ASN A 305 -7.04 22.60 -12.44
N ARG A 306 -6.46 21.78 -11.55
CA ARG A 306 -6.49 22.08 -10.12
C ARG A 306 -5.55 23.26 -9.81
N PRO A 307 -6.02 24.29 -9.08
CA PRO A 307 -5.15 25.40 -8.72
C PRO A 307 -4.02 24.88 -7.82
N CYS A 308 -2.78 24.98 -8.30
CA CYS A 308 -1.61 24.46 -7.61
C CYS A 308 -1.45 25.13 -6.24
N PHE A 309 -1.41 24.32 -5.18
CA PHE A 309 -1.36 24.80 -3.79
C PHE A 309 -0.10 25.63 -3.49
N ALA A 310 1.06 25.18 -3.96
CA ALA A 310 2.31 25.93 -3.81
C ALA A 310 2.29 27.23 -4.62
N CYS A 311 1.76 27.23 -5.85
CA CYS A 311 1.57 28.48 -6.62
C CYS A 311 0.73 29.50 -5.86
N ARG A 312 -0.32 29.07 -5.16
CA ARG A 312 -1.15 29.97 -4.33
C ARG A 312 -0.40 30.56 -3.14
N ILE A 313 0.53 29.82 -2.55
CA ILE A 313 1.41 30.33 -1.49
C ILE A 313 2.37 31.37 -2.06
N VAL A 314 3.02 31.05 -3.19
CA VAL A 314 3.93 31.96 -3.89
C VAL A 314 3.21 33.24 -4.32
N ALA A 315 2.00 33.12 -4.87
CA ALA A 315 1.14 34.24 -5.25
C ALA A 315 0.60 35.04 -4.04
N GLY A 316 0.77 34.54 -2.82
CA GLY A 316 0.31 35.19 -1.59
C GLY A 316 -1.19 35.04 -1.31
N GLU A 317 -1.90 34.23 -2.10
CA GLU A 317 -3.31 33.88 -1.91
C GLU A 317 -3.53 32.98 -0.69
N LEU A 318 -2.53 32.15 -0.37
CA LEU A 318 -2.51 31.31 0.82
C LEU A 318 -1.31 31.69 1.70
N ARG A 319 -1.55 31.86 3.00
CA ARG A 319 -0.51 32.29 3.96
C ARG A 319 -0.24 31.18 4.98
N PRO A 320 0.87 30.44 4.84
CA PRO A 320 1.30 29.47 5.85
C PRO A 320 1.58 30.14 7.20
N ALA A 321 1.55 29.35 8.27
CA ALA A 321 1.96 29.82 9.59
C ALA A 321 3.43 30.28 9.56
N GLY A 322 3.69 31.52 9.99
CA GLY A 322 5.01 32.15 9.86
C GLY A 322 5.27 32.86 8.53
N GLY A 323 4.39 32.72 7.54
CA GLY A 323 4.41 33.45 6.27
C GLY A 323 5.58 33.08 5.35
N ILE A 324 5.95 34.02 4.47
CA ILE A 324 7.16 33.93 3.64
C ILE A 324 8.36 34.39 4.47
N ILE A 325 9.41 33.58 4.50
CA ILE A 325 10.65 33.84 5.24
C ILE A 325 11.65 34.54 4.33
N TRP A 326 11.76 34.09 3.08
CA TRP A 326 12.73 34.60 2.11
C TRP A 326 12.21 34.38 0.68
N ARG A 327 12.62 35.24 -0.25
CA ARG A 327 12.40 35.09 -1.69
C ARG A 327 13.62 35.63 -2.44
N GLY A 328 14.06 34.92 -3.47
CA GLY A 328 15.19 35.29 -4.31
C GLY A 328 15.55 34.15 -5.28
N ASP A 329 16.25 34.48 -6.36
CA ASP A 329 16.76 33.48 -7.32
C ASP A 329 15.69 32.52 -7.89
N GLY A 330 14.45 32.99 -8.03
CA GLY A 330 13.30 32.18 -8.50
C GLY A 330 12.78 31.17 -7.46
N LEU A 331 13.16 31.33 -6.19
CA LEU A 331 12.79 30.44 -5.10
C LEU A 331 12.14 31.23 -3.95
N THR A 332 11.18 30.59 -3.28
CA THR A 332 10.52 31.12 -2.07
C THR A 332 10.70 30.14 -0.90
N VAL A 333 11.08 30.64 0.27
CA VAL A 333 11.05 29.88 1.54
C VAL A 333 9.86 30.33 2.35
N HIS A 334 9.01 29.41 2.75
CA HIS A 334 7.81 29.68 3.56
C HIS A 334 7.61 28.64 4.67
N GLY A 335 6.76 28.96 5.64
CA GLY A 335 6.34 27.98 6.66
C GLY A 335 5.54 26.83 6.05
N LEU A 336 5.46 25.70 6.76
CA LEU A 336 4.52 24.63 6.39
C LEU A 336 3.07 25.13 6.50
N ALA A 337 2.24 24.82 5.51
CA ALA A 337 0.85 25.26 5.47
C ALA A 337 -0.09 24.43 6.37
N ASP A 338 0.31 23.19 6.67
CA ASP A 338 -0.44 22.27 7.52
C ASP A 338 -0.08 22.41 9.02
N PRO A 339 -0.93 21.90 9.93
CA PRO A 339 -0.61 21.80 11.35
C PRO A 339 0.75 21.12 11.55
N CYS A 340 1.68 21.86 12.16
CA CYS A 340 3.08 21.48 12.15
C CYS A 340 3.52 20.94 13.52
N PRO A 341 4.08 19.72 13.59
CA PRO A 341 4.54 19.12 14.85
C PRO A 341 5.95 19.56 15.27
N ILE A 342 6.68 20.26 14.39
CA ILE A 342 8.08 20.58 14.56
C ILE A 342 8.28 22.10 14.37
N PRO A 343 8.77 22.83 15.39
CA PRO A 343 8.99 24.25 15.24
C PRO A 343 10.10 24.51 14.22
N GLY A 344 9.85 25.44 13.30
CA GLY A 344 10.81 25.80 12.27
C GLY A 344 10.84 24.83 11.09
N TRP A 345 9.84 23.98 10.88
CA TRP A 345 9.67 23.28 9.60
C TRP A 345 9.37 24.30 8.50
N LEU A 346 10.33 24.45 7.58
CA LEU A 346 10.21 25.34 6.43
C LEU A 346 10.18 24.55 5.12
N VAL A 347 9.63 25.17 4.09
CA VAL A 347 9.54 24.59 2.75
C VAL A 347 10.14 25.60 1.77
N LEU A 348 11.11 25.13 0.98
CA LEU A 348 11.67 25.86 -0.16
C LEU A 348 10.93 25.43 -1.42
N THR A 349 10.29 26.36 -2.11
CA THR A 349 9.52 26.12 -3.35
C THR A 349 10.05 26.96 -4.50
N SER A 350 9.82 26.52 -5.74
CA SER A 350 10.04 27.37 -6.92
C SER A 350 8.96 28.44 -7.04
N ASP A 351 9.32 29.62 -7.54
CA ASP A 351 8.34 30.69 -7.79
C ASP A 351 7.46 30.34 -8.98
N ARG A 352 8.06 29.74 -10.02
CA ARG A 352 7.33 29.17 -11.15
C ARG A 352 6.77 27.79 -10.81
N HIS A 353 5.73 27.40 -11.54
CA HIS A 353 5.24 26.04 -11.49
C HIS A 353 6.22 25.11 -12.22
N ALA A 354 7.01 24.36 -11.44
CA ALA A 354 7.90 23.30 -11.89
C ALA A 354 7.51 22.05 -11.11
N ARG A 355 7.34 20.87 -11.71
CA ARG A 355 6.72 19.73 -10.99
C ARG A 355 7.68 19.08 -10.02
N ALA A 356 8.97 19.10 -10.34
CA ALA A 356 10.03 18.48 -9.57
C ALA A 356 11.38 19.15 -9.83
N LEU A 357 12.44 18.64 -9.21
CA LEU A 357 13.81 19.15 -9.33
C LEU A 357 14.32 19.21 -10.78
N TYR A 358 13.92 18.25 -11.62
CA TYR A 358 14.32 18.17 -13.03
C TYR A 358 13.61 19.19 -13.94
N ASP A 359 12.57 19.88 -13.44
CA ASP A 359 11.85 20.93 -14.18
C ASP A 359 12.35 22.34 -13.81
N LEU A 360 13.33 22.48 -12.92
CA LEU A 360 13.86 23.79 -12.53
C LEU A 360 14.74 24.38 -13.64
N GLU A 361 14.68 25.70 -13.81
CA GLU A 361 15.62 26.40 -14.69
C GLU A 361 17.05 26.30 -14.13
N PRO A 362 18.09 26.36 -14.98
CA PRO A 362 19.48 26.20 -14.53
C PRO A 362 19.90 27.15 -13.38
N GLY A 363 19.37 28.38 -13.38
CA GLY A 363 19.59 29.36 -12.32
C GLY A 363 18.94 28.96 -10.99
N GLU A 364 17.68 28.51 -11.04
CA GLU A 364 16.94 27.99 -9.88
C GLU A 364 17.65 26.77 -9.30
N LEU A 365 18.03 25.81 -10.16
CA LEU A 365 18.71 24.58 -9.78
C LEU A 365 20.04 24.85 -9.07
N THR A 366 20.81 25.82 -9.57
CA THR A 366 22.07 26.27 -8.95
C THR A 366 21.84 26.90 -7.57
N ALA A 367 20.71 27.58 -7.38
CA ALA A 367 20.35 28.25 -6.13
C ALA A 367 19.79 27.32 -5.05
N VAL A 368 19.15 26.19 -5.41
CA VAL A 368 18.52 25.26 -4.44
C VAL A 368 19.48 24.86 -3.31
N GLY A 369 20.68 24.39 -3.65
CA GLY A 369 21.66 23.91 -2.68
C GLY A 369 22.13 25.02 -1.71
N PRO A 370 22.68 26.15 -2.21
CA PRO A 370 23.08 27.28 -1.38
C PRO A 370 21.97 27.84 -0.49
N VAL A 371 20.74 28.00 -1.02
CA VAL A 371 19.59 28.51 -0.26
C VAL A 371 19.18 27.52 0.82
N ALA A 372 19.03 26.23 0.49
CA ALA A 372 18.71 25.19 1.48
C ALA A 372 19.76 25.16 2.59
N ALA A 373 21.04 25.18 2.25
CA ALA A 373 22.12 25.20 3.24
C ALA A 373 22.10 26.45 4.13
N ARG A 374 21.76 27.63 3.57
CA ARG A 374 21.58 28.88 4.35
C ARG A 374 20.43 28.74 5.34
N VAL A 375 19.27 28.25 4.91
CA VAL A 375 18.10 28.04 5.78
C VAL A 375 18.42 27.02 6.88
N MET A 376 19.03 25.89 6.54
CA MET A 376 19.41 24.85 7.49
C MET A 376 20.39 25.36 8.55
N ARG A 377 21.39 26.17 8.16
CA ARG A 377 22.30 26.84 9.12
C ARG A 377 21.55 27.79 10.03
N ALA A 378 20.62 28.59 9.50
CA ALA A 378 19.79 29.50 10.29
C ALA A 378 18.88 28.74 11.26
N GLN A 379 18.27 27.62 10.86
CA GLN A 379 17.48 26.75 11.73
C GLN A 379 18.33 26.19 12.89
N ARG A 380 19.56 25.75 12.61
CA ARG A 380 20.48 25.27 13.66
C ARG A 380 20.88 26.39 14.63
N ALA A 381 21.27 27.55 14.11
CA ALA A 381 21.74 28.67 14.93
C ALA A 381 20.62 29.32 15.76
N ALA A 382 19.46 29.56 15.15
CA ALA A 382 18.37 30.31 15.78
C ALA A 382 17.51 29.45 16.71
N LEU A 383 17.36 28.16 16.41
CA LEU A 383 16.44 27.27 17.14
C LEU A 383 17.18 26.24 18.01
N GLY A 384 18.51 26.14 17.90
CA GLY A 384 19.29 25.10 18.59
C GLY A 384 19.07 23.69 18.03
N ALA A 385 18.70 23.58 16.76
CA ALA A 385 18.48 22.28 16.12
C ALA A 385 19.81 21.48 16.05
N GLN A 386 19.78 20.23 16.50
CA GLN A 386 20.92 19.31 16.42
C GLN A 386 21.19 18.86 14.99
N HIS A 387 20.14 18.74 14.18
CA HIS A 387 20.20 18.34 12.78
C HIS A 387 19.05 18.99 12.02
N VAL A 388 19.14 19.04 10.70
CA VAL A 388 18.04 19.46 9.83
C VAL A 388 17.99 18.50 8.65
N TYR A 389 16.83 17.88 8.44
CA TYR A 389 16.59 17.00 7.31
C TYR A 389 16.18 17.80 6.07
N ALA A 390 16.51 17.29 4.89
CA ALA A 390 16.06 17.83 3.61
C ALA A 390 15.33 16.71 2.83
N PHE A 391 14.06 16.93 2.47
CA PHE A 391 13.25 15.96 1.73
C PHE A 391 12.58 16.60 0.53
N SER A 392 12.71 15.96 -0.63
CA SER A 392 11.93 16.25 -1.83
C SER A 392 11.18 14.97 -2.19
N ILE A 393 9.86 14.97 -2.06
CA ILE A 393 9.03 13.79 -2.30
C ILE A 393 8.22 13.97 -3.60
N CYS A 394 7.68 15.17 -3.87
CA CYS A 394 7.08 15.59 -5.17
C CYS A 394 6.05 14.64 -5.84
N ASP A 395 5.55 13.61 -5.14
CA ASP A 395 4.59 12.65 -5.70
C ASP A 395 3.13 13.13 -5.63
N GLU A 396 2.73 13.77 -4.53
CA GLU A 396 1.34 14.23 -4.32
C GLU A 396 1.13 15.70 -4.71
N LEU A 397 2.09 16.55 -4.36
CA LEU A 397 2.12 17.96 -4.75
C LEU A 397 3.11 18.13 -5.90
N LEU A 398 2.57 18.22 -7.11
CA LEU A 398 3.32 18.40 -8.37
C LEU A 398 3.81 19.84 -8.54
N HIS A 399 4.50 20.37 -7.52
CA HIS A 399 5.21 21.64 -7.55
C HIS A 399 6.47 21.46 -6.72
N PHE A 400 7.64 21.83 -7.25
CA PHE A 400 8.91 21.60 -6.61
C PHE A 400 8.92 22.19 -5.20
N HIS A 401 9.10 21.31 -4.22
CA HIS A 401 9.19 21.68 -2.83
C HIS A 401 10.24 20.82 -2.13
N LEU A 402 11.09 21.48 -1.36
CA LEU A 402 12.09 20.86 -0.51
C LEU A 402 11.75 21.18 0.95
N HIS A 403 11.33 20.17 1.71
CA HIS A 403 11.08 20.28 3.14
C HIS A 403 12.39 20.33 3.91
N LEU A 404 12.55 21.35 4.75
CA LEU A 404 13.70 21.56 5.63
C LEU A 404 13.23 21.43 7.08
N VAL A 405 13.49 20.27 7.68
CA VAL A 405 12.85 19.83 8.94
C VAL A 405 13.87 19.77 10.08
N PRO A 406 13.83 20.69 11.05
CA PRO A 406 14.73 20.64 12.21
C PRO A 406 14.49 19.42 13.10
N ARG A 407 15.57 18.86 13.65
CA ARG A 407 15.54 17.88 14.74
C ARG A 407 16.22 18.47 15.97
N PHE A 408 15.51 18.44 17.07
CA PHE A 408 15.96 18.85 18.39
C PHE A 408 16.36 17.64 19.25
N ALA A 409 16.96 17.91 20.42
CA ALA A 409 17.35 16.86 21.35
C ALA A 409 16.15 16.03 21.84
N ASP A 410 15.04 16.73 22.10
CA ASP A 410 13.77 16.23 22.62
C ASP A 410 12.78 15.80 21.53
N THR A 411 13.13 15.91 20.24
CA THR A 411 12.24 15.44 19.16
C THR A 411 11.96 13.94 19.32
N PRO A 412 10.68 13.53 19.48
CA PRO A 412 10.29 12.14 19.65
C PRO A 412 10.82 11.26 18.53
N GLN A 413 11.28 10.05 18.84
CA GLN A 413 11.90 9.16 17.85
C GLN A 413 11.01 8.90 16.63
N ARG A 414 9.69 8.78 16.84
CA ARG A 414 8.71 8.60 15.75
C ARG A 414 8.59 9.79 14.80
N LEU A 415 8.93 11.00 15.24
CA LEU A 415 8.90 12.23 14.41
C LEU A 415 10.27 12.53 13.77
N ARG A 416 11.26 11.64 13.91
CA ARG A 416 12.58 11.84 13.31
C ARG A 416 12.58 11.34 11.87
N ALA A 417 13.41 11.99 11.04
CA ALA A 417 13.53 11.72 9.61
C ALA A 417 12.16 11.71 8.92
N ARG A 418 11.87 10.72 8.06
CA ARG A 418 10.58 10.58 7.36
C ARG A 418 9.38 10.51 8.31
N GLY A 419 9.54 10.06 9.56
CA GLY A 419 8.43 9.93 10.50
C GLY A 419 7.76 11.24 10.90
N CYS A 420 8.36 12.41 10.59
CA CYS A 420 7.70 13.71 10.78
C CYS A 420 6.45 13.89 9.89
N PHE A 421 6.36 13.18 8.77
CA PHE A 421 5.18 13.19 7.89
C PHE A 421 4.03 12.31 8.42
N ASP A 422 4.31 11.41 9.37
CA ASP A 422 3.33 10.53 10.01
C ASP A 422 2.76 11.16 11.31
N ALA A 423 2.91 12.47 11.47
CA ALA A 423 2.45 13.20 12.63
C ALA A 423 0.92 13.21 12.74
N ARG A 424 0.43 13.09 13.97
CA ARG A 424 -1.01 13.07 14.25
C ARG A 424 -1.51 14.46 14.59
N PRO A 425 -2.82 14.74 14.50
CA PRO A 425 -3.37 16.06 14.87
C PRO A 425 -2.97 16.52 16.29
N GLU A 426 -2.86 15.58 17.23
CA GLU A 426 -2.40 15.86 18.60
C GLU A 426 -0.93 16.26 18.71
N ASP A 427 -0.11 15.99 17.70
CA ASP A 427 1.29 16.42 17.65
C ASP A 427 1.45 17.88 17.22
N ALA A 428 0.39 18.49 16.67
CA ALA A 428 0.45 19.85 16.15
C ALA A 428 0.80 20.85 17.24
N LEU A 429 1.83 21.64 17.00
CA LEU A 429 2.22 22.71 17.90
C LEU A 429 1.30 23.92 17.74
N PRO A 430 1.08 24.69 18.81
CA PRO A 430 0.26 25.89 18.74
C PRO A 430 0.91 26.93 17.80
N ALA A 431 0.08 27.69 17.09
CA ALA A 431 0.50 28.60 16.03
C ALA A 431 1.61 29.59 16.46
N TRP A 432 1.58 30.07 17.70
CA TRP A 432 2.60 31.00 18.22
C TRP A 432 4.01 30.37 18.27
N ARG A 433 4.13 29.05 18.51
CA ARG A 433 5.42 28.33 18.45
C ARG A 433 5.94 28.27 17.03
N ILE A 434 5.06 28.02 16.07
CA ILE A 434 5.41 27.92 14.65
C ILE A 434 5.82 29.29 14.10
N VAL A 435 5.02 30.32 14.37
CA VAL A 435 5.30 31.71 13.95
C VAL A 435 6.60 32.20 14.58
N GLY A 436 6.78 32.02 15.91
CA GLY A 436 7.99 32.45 16.60
C GLY A 436 9.26 31.78 16.07
N ALA A 437 9.20 30.48 15.74
CA ALA A 437 10.32 29.77 15.13
C ALA A 437 10.62 30.29 13.71
N ALA A 438 9.60 30.51 12.88
CA ALA A 438 9.78 31.08 11.54
C ALA A 438 10.40 32.48 11.58
N GLU A 439 9.98 33.33 12.52
CA GLU A 439 10.57 34.66 12.73
C GLU A 439 12.02 34.60 13.20
N ALA A 440 12.34 33.67 14.10
CA ALA A 440 13.72 33.47 14.55
C ALA A 440 14.63 33.07 13.39
N VAL A 441 14.17 32.15 12.53
CA VAL A 441 14.90 31.76 11.31
C VAL A 441 15.01 32.94 10.34
N ARG A 442 13.93 33.71 10.13
CA ARG A 442 13.95 34.93 9.30
C ARG A 442 15.03 35.92 9.75
N ARG A 443 15.10 36.21 11.05
CA ARG A 443 16.13 37.09 11.62
C ARG A 443 17.54 36.53 11.41
N ALA A 444 17.72 35.23 11.62
CA ALA A 444 19.03 34.58 11.46
C ALA A 444 19.48 34.45 10.00
N MET A 445 18.55 34.42 9.04
CA MET A 445 18.89 34.48 7.62
C MET A 445 19.37 35.86 7.19
N GLY A 446 19.08 36.92 7.96
CA GLY A 446 19.40 38.31 7.64
C GLY A 446 18.47 38.90 6.57
N SER A 447 18.20 40.20 6.64
CA SER A 447 17.52 40.95 5.58
C SER A 447 18.37 40.83 4.30
N SER A 448 17.80 40.29 3.22
CA SER A 448 18.33 40.48 1.87
C SER A 448 17.63 41.69 1.27
#